data_AF-A0A0C3AX09-F1
#
_entry.id   AF-A0A0C3AX09-F1
#
_cell.length_a   1.000
_cell.length_b   1.000
_cell.length_c   1.000
_cell.angle_alpha   90.00
_cell.angle_beta   90.00
_cell.angle_gamma   90.00
#
_symmetry.space_group_name_H-M   'P 1'
#
loop_
_entity.id
_entity.type
_entity.pdbx_description
1 polymer ?
#
loop_
_entity_poly.entity_id
_entity_poly.type
_entity_poly.pdbx_seq_one_letter_code
_entity_poly.pdbx_strand_id
1 'polypeptide(L)'
;MPYSVPEAYYFSPMLHAPNSLLPVLIYRSALPQPTTEASSRAHLEQHDWLWGGTFKAVTSHHFHSVTHECYGVFKGSSRLLLGRGPGWL
;
A
#
# COMPACT_ATOMS: atom_id res chain seq x y z
N MET A 1 -15.51 4.03 16.61
CA MET A 1 -14.11 3.94 17.08
C MET A 1 -13.38 5.17 16.55
N PRO A 2 -12.65 5.93 17.37
CA PRO A 2 -11.89 7.06 16.84
C PRO A 2 -10.88 6.54 15.82
N TYR A 3 -10.81 7.20 14.66
CA TYR A 3 -9.83 6.86 13.63
C TYR A 3 -8.43 6.97 14.22
N SER A 4 -7.65 5.88 14.17
CA SER A 4 -6.24 5.93 14.52
C SER A 4 -5.50 6.76 13.47
N VAL A 5 -4.61 7.65 13.92
CA VAL A 5 -3.70 8.36 13.02
C VAL A 5 -2.89 7.30 12.25
N PRO A 6 -2.85 7.34 10.90
CA PRO A 6 -2.07 6.38 10.13
C PRO A 6 -0.58 6.55 10.42
N GLU A 7 0.17 5.44 10.36
CA GLU A 7 1.63 5.52 10.35
C GLU A 7 2.06 6.17 9.03
N ALA A 8 3.02 7.09 9.07
CA ALA A 8 3.53 7.79 7.90
C ALA A 8 5.04 7.60 7.77
N TYR A 9 5.49 7.12 6.61
CA TYR A 9 6.90 6.89 6.30
C TYR A 9 7.31 7.69 5.08
N TYR A 10 8.30 8.55 5.25
CA TYR A 10 8.87 9.38 4.17
C TYR A 10 10.16 8.76 3.67
N PHE A 11 10.37 8.83 2.36
CA PHE A 11 11.56 8.31 1.71
C PHE A 11 12.18 9.40 0.83
N SER A 12 13.46 9.71 1.07
CA SER A 12 14.20 10.65 0.23
C SER A 12 14.43 10.07 -1.18
N PRO A 13 14.52 10.92 -2.21
CA PRO A 13 14.90 10.46 -3.55
C PRO A 13 16.25 9.73 -3.55
N MET A 14 16.37 8.72 -4.40
CA MET A 14 17.59 7.94 -4.61
C MET A 14 17.80 7.63 -6.09
N LEU A 15 19.01 7.18 -6.43
CA LEU A 15 19.45 6.95 -7.81
C LEU A 15 18.47 6.10 -8.66
N HIS A 16 17.91 5.04 -8.07
CA HIS A 16 17.02 4.10 -8.77
C HIS A 16 15.57 4.15 -8.29
N ALA A 17 15.24 5.08 -7.38
CA ALA A 17 13.90 5.25 -6.84
C ALA A 17 13.71 6.74 -6.51
N PRO A 18 13.02 7.51 -7.37
CA PRO A 18 12.83 8.94 -7.14
C PRO A 18 12.03 9.21 -5.86
N ASN A 19 11.23 8.23 -5.42
CA ASN A 19 10.29 8.34 -4.30
C ASN A 19 9.31 9.51 -4.48
N SER A 20 8.42 9.71 -3.50
CA SER A 20 7.42 10.77 -3.51
C SER A 20 7.68 11.75 -2.37
N LEU A 21 7.28 13.01 -2.56
CA LEU A 21 7.20 13.97 -1.45
C LEU A 21 6.08 13.61 -0.46
N LEU A 22 5.11 12.79 -0.90
CA LEU A 22 4.05 12.26 -0.06
C LEU A 22 4.54 10.99 0.67
N PRO A 23 4.09 10.76 1.91
CA PRO A 23 4.47 9.57 2.66
C PRO A 23 3.76 8.33 2.14
N VAL A 24 4.34 7.16 2.41
CA VAL A 24 3.56 5.92 2.47
C VAL A 24 2.77 5.92 3.77
N LEU A 25 1.46 5.68 3.67
CA LEU A 25 0.56 5.62 4.82
C LEU A 25 0.17 4.16 5.12
N ILE A 26 0.20 3.79 6.40
CA ILE A 26 -0.31 2.49 6.87
C ILE A 26 -1.48 2.73 7.82
N TYR A 27 -2.66 2.31 7.38
CA TYR A 27 -3.86 2.30 8.20
C TYR A 27 -4.02 0.91 8.83
N ARG A 28 -3.95 0.83 10.15
CA ARG A 28 -4.19 -0.41 10.90
C ARG A 28 -5.69 -0.60 11.13
N SER A 29 -6.17 -1.82 10.94
CA SER A 29 -7.58 -2.18 11.19
C SER A 29 -8.61 -1.32 10.44
N ALA A 30 -8.29 -0.90 9.21
CA ALA A 30 -9.16 -0.04 8.40
C ALA A 30 -10.19 -0.80 7.56
N LEU A 31 -9.98 -2.09 7.30
CA LEU A 31 -10.91 -2.88 6.50
C LEU A 31 -12.15 -3.29 7.33
N PRO A 32 -13.34 -3.37 6.70
CA PRO A 32 -14.56 -3.72 7.40
C PRO A 32 -14.58 -5.18 7.84
N GLN A 33 -15.47 -5.48 8.80
CA GLN A 33 -15.81 -6.85 9.18
C GLN A 33 -17.11 -7.30 8.49
N PRO A 34 -17.20 -8.56 8.02
CA PRO A 34 -16.12 -9.54 7.94
C PRO A 34 -15.06 -9.13 6.91
N THR A 35 -13.77 -9.25 7.25
CA THR A 35 -12.68 -8.94 6.32
C THR A 35 -12.53 -10.04 5.27
N THR A 36 -13.10 -9.80 4.08
CA THR A 36 -13.04 -10.68 2.91
C THR A 36 -12.59 -9.86 1.69
N GLU A 37 -12.24 -10.52 0.59
CA GLU A 37 -11.91 -9.81 -0.66
C GLU A 37 -13.06 -8.91 -1.11
N ALA A 38 -14.29 -9.44 -1.14
CA ALA A 38 -15.47 -8.70 -1.60
C ALA A 38 -15.77 -7.47 -0.74
N SER A 39 -15.76 -7.62 0.59
CA SER A 39 -16.03 -6.49 1.50
C SER A 39 -14.90 -5.46 1.52
N SER A 40 -13.64 -5.91 1.42
CA SER A 40 -12.48 -5.01 1.37
C SER A 40 -12.44 -4.23 0.06
N ARG A 41 -12.71 -4.89 -1.07
CA ARG A 41 -12.83 -4.24 -2.37
C ARG A 41 -13.92 -3.18 -2.36
N ALA A 42 -15.14 -3.55 -1.94
CA ALA A 42 -16.27 -2.63 -1.92
C ALA A 42 -15.98 -1.40 -1.03
N HIS A 43 -15.30 -1.60 0.10
CA HIS A 43 -14.88 -0.51 0.97
C HIS A 43 -13.86 0.42 0.31
N LEU A 44 -12.85 -0.11 -0.38
CA LEU A 44 -11.84 0.70 -1.06
C LEU A 44 -12.41 1.45 -2.27
N GLU A 45 -13.26 0.80 -3.07
CA GLU A 45 -13.93 1.42 -4.24
C GLU A 45 -14.89 2.55 -3.84
N GLN A 46 -15.45 2.54 -2.62
CA GLN A 46 -16.21 3.67 -2.06
C GLN A 46 -15.36 4.93 -1.81
N HIS A 47 -14.03 4.78 -1.80
CA HIS A 47 -13.05 5.86 -1.63
C HIS A 47 -12.21 6.06 -2.90
N ASP A 48 -12.81 5.83 -4.07
CA ASP A 48 -12.25 6.09 -5.40
C ASP A 48 -11.01 5.25 -5.78
N TRP A 49 -10.68 4.20 -5.01
CA TRP A 49 -9.65 3.24 -5.41
C TRP A 49 -10.18 2.28 -6.47
N LEU A 50 -9.45 2.15 -7.58
CA LEU A 50 -9.80 1.22 -8.65
C LEU A 50 -9.25 -0.19 -8.35
N TRP A 51 -10.06 -1.22 -8.58
CA TRP A 51 -9.64 -2.61 -8.38
C TRP A 51 -8.67 -3.07 -9.48
N GLY A 52 -7.40 -3.26 -9.12
CA GLY A 52 -6.36 -3.80 -10.00
C GLY A 52 -6.24 -5.33 -9.99
N GLY A 53 -7.02 -6.02 -9.15
CA GLY A 53 -6.96 -7.48 -8.94
C GLY A 53 -6.55 -7.87 -7.52
N THR A 54 -6.46 -9.19 -7.29
CA THR A 54 -6.12 -9.77 -5.98
C THR A 54 -4.92 -10.69 -6.14
N PHE A 55 -3.83 -10.37 -5.44
CA PHE A 55 -2.55 -11.05 -5.59
C PHE A 55 -1.89 -11.31 -4.23
N LYS A 56 -0.93 -12.22 -4.20
CA LYS A 56 0.06 -12.26 -3.11
C LYS A 56 1.02 -11.08 -3.25
N ALA A 57 1.81 -10.80 -2.21
CA ALA A 57 2.80 -9.74 -2.24
C ALA A 57 3.77 -9.89 -3.44
N VAL A 58 3.93 -8.83 -4.21
CA VAL A 58 4.89 -8.75 -5.31
C VAL A 58 6.27 -8.44 -4.71
N THR A 59 7.24 -9.32 -4.97
CA THR A 59 8.60 -9.20 -4.40
C THR A 59 9.61 -8.56 -5.35
N SER A 60 9.27 -8.43 -6.63
CA SER A 60 10.09 -7.70 -7.61
C SER A 60 10.02 -6.20 -7.34
N HIS A 61 11.17 -5.52 -7.36
CA HIS A 61 11.22 -4.06 -7.25
C HIS A 61 10.48 -3.42 -8.43
N HIS A 62 9.57 -2.50 -8.13
CA HIS A 62 8.86 -1.70 -9.13
C HIS A 62 8.50 -0.33 -8.54
N PHE A 63 8.19 0.63 -9.40
CA PHE A 63 7.66 1.93 -9.02
C PHE A 63 6.65 2.41 -10.06
N HIS A 64 5.77 3.32 -9.66
CA HIS A 64 4.79 3.96 -10.53
C HIS A 64 5.09 5.45 -10.65
N SER A 65 5.24 5.97 -11.87
CA SER A 65 5.56 7.39 -12.09
C SER A 65 4.33 8.31 -12.09
N VAL A 66 3.13 7.77 -12.34
CA VAL A 66 1.91 8.54 -12.58
C VAL A 66 0.70 8.08 -11.77
N THR A 67 0.84 7.07 -10.92
CA THR A 67 -0.26 6.53 -10.12
C THR A 67 0.18 6.22 -8.70
N HIS A 68 -0.77 6.32 -7.76
CA HIS A 68 -0.63 5.79 -6.42
C HIS A 68 -1.19 4.38 -6.38
N GLU A 69 -0.55 3.49 -5.64
CA GLU A 69 -1.00 2.12 -5.42
C GLU A 69 -1.52 1.95 -3.99
N CYS A 70 -2.64 1.26 -3.83
CA CYS A 70 -3.22 0.92 -2.54
C CYS A 70 -3.34 -0.60 -2.41
N TYR A 71 -2.76 -1.17 -1.35
CA TYR A 71 -2.95 -2.57 -1.00
C TYR A 71 -3.96 -2.72 0.14
N GLY A 72 -5.08 -3.40 -0.12
CA GLY A 72 -5.98 -3.91 0.91
C GLY A 72 -5.54 -5.29 1.40
N VAL A 73 -4.89 -5.36 2.57
CA VAL A 73 -4.44 -6.65 3.15
C VAL A 73 -5.59 -7.29 3.95
N PHE A 74 -6.43 -8.05 3.28
CA PHE A 74 -7.60 -8.70 3.89
C PHE A 74 -7.31 -10.08 4.50
N LYS A 75 -6.15 -10.69 4.20
CA LYS A 75 -5.75 -11.99 4.74
C LYS A 75 -4.23 -12.15 4.81
N GLY A 76 -3.73 -12.65 5.94
CA GLY A 76 -2.31 -12.94 6.14
C GLY A 76 -1.46 -11.71 6.46
N SER A 77 -0.16 -11.78 6.16
CA SER A 77 0.79 -10.69 6.34
C SER A 77 1.91 -10.79 5.31
N SER A 78 2.62 -9.67 5.10
CA SER A 78 3.81 -9.61 4.26
C SER A 78 4.83 -8.61 4.83
N ARG A 79 6.09 -8.75 4.42
CA ARG A 79 7.16 -7.80 4.71
C ARG A 79 7.66 -7.22 3.39
N LEU A 80 7.51 -5.91 3.23
CA LEU A 80 7.89 -5.18 2.02
C LEU A 80 9.09 -4.29 2.29
N LEU A 81 9.97 -4.16 1.30
CA LEU A 81 11.01 -3.14 1.27
C LEU A 81 10.47 -1.96 0.47
N LEU A 82 10.37 -0.79 1.11
CA LEU A 82 9.79 0.41 0.50
C LEU A 82 10.84 1.48 0.25
N GLY A 83 10.63 2.25 -0.82
CA GLY A 83 11.47 3.37 -1.19
C GLY A 83 12.93 2.99 -1.44
N ARG A 84 13.18 1.77 -1.95
CA ARG A 84 14.51 1.23 -2.30
C ARG A 84 14.48 0.58 -3.68
N GLY A 85 15.41 1.00 -4.53
CA GLY A 85 15.64 0.40 -5.84
C GLY A 85 16.59 -0.80 -5.78
N PRO A 86 16.86 -1.45 -6.93
CA PRO A 86 17.80 -2.56 -7.01
C PRO A 86 19.19 -2.21 -6.44
N GLY A 87 19.88 -3.21 -5.90
CA GLY A 87 21.26 -3.07 -5.40
C GLY A 87 21.39 -2.60 -3.94
N TRP A 88 20.28 -2.38 -3.24
CA TRP A 88 20.26 -2.19 -1.79
C TRP A 88 19.97 -3.52 -1.08
N LEU A 89 20.86 -3.91 -0.15
CA LEU A 89 20.66 -4.98 0.84
C LEU A 89 20.20 -4.37 2.17
#